data_AF-A0A3D1ZBH9-F1
#
_entry.id   AF-A0A3D1ZBH9-F1
#
_cell.length_a   1.000
_cell.length_b   1.000
_cell.length_c   1.000
_cell.angle_alpha   90.00
_cell.angle_beta   90.00
_cell.angle_gamma   90.00
#
_symmetry.space_group_name_H-M   'P 1'
#
loop_
_entity.id
_entity.type
_entity.pdbx_description
1 polymer ?
#
loop_
_entity_poly.entity_id
_entity_poly.type
_entity_poly.pdbx_seq_one_letter_code
_entity_poly.pdbx_strand_id
1 'polypeptide(L)' 'SEISTHLEDAVDQPDNVLIRPTTSTNVDGITNCVNAAYTHYVHRMDTPPGPLLDDYKRAVSERQTFVAINRRDGV' A
#
# COMPACT_ATOMS: atom_id res chain seq x y z
N SER A 1 30.06 -17.77 -20.93
CA SER A 1 28.83 -18.47 -20.58
C SER A 1 28.72 -18.45 -19.07
N GLU A 2 28.07 -17.43 -18.49
CA GLU A 2 26.62 -17.41 -18.21
C GLU A 2 26.28 -18.51 -17.20
N ILE A 3 25.75 -18.25 -15.99
CA ILE A 3 24.65 -17.36 -15.64
C ILE A 3 24.85 -16.89 -14.18
N SER A 4 24.90 -15.58 -13.96
CA SER A 4 24.83 -14.94 -12.64
C SER A 4 23.83 -13.79 -12.72
N THR A 5 22.56 -14.10 -12.95
CA THR A 5 21.47 -13.12 -13.07
C THR A 5 20.16 -13.77 -12.64
N HIS A 6 19.98 -14.12 -11.36
CA HIS A 6 18.70 -14.64 -10.85
C HIS A 6 18.47 -14.28 -9.37
N LEU A 7 18.84 -13.05 -8.97
CA LEU A 7 18.46 -12.53 -7.65
C LEU A 7 18.02 -11.05 -7.67
N GLU A 8 18.15 -10.36 -8.81
CA GLU A 8 17.77 -8.94 -8.94
C GLU A 8 16.35 -8.73 -9.50
N ASP A 9 15.69 -9.78 -9.99
CA ASP A 9 14.32 -9.70 -10.52
C ASP A 9 13.24 -9.62 -9.43
N ALA A 10 13.60 -9.91 -8.18
CA ALA A 10 12.69 -9.95 -7.03
C ALA A 10 12.58 -8.61 -6.29
N VAL A 11 13.38 -7.61 -6.66
CA VAL A 11 13.20 -6.25 -6.20
C VAL A 11 12.40 -5.54 -7.28
N ASP A 12 11.19 -5.15 -6.94
CA ASP A 12 10.31 -4.34 -7.78
C ASP A 12 11.11 -3.13 -8.30
N GLN A 13 11.59 -3.22 -9.54
CA GLN A 13 12.38 -2.15 -10.16
C GLN A 13 11.54 -0.87 -10.06
N PRO A 14 12.09 0.28 -9.62
CA PRO A 14 11.31 1.50 -9.41
C PRO A 14 10.55 1.95 -10.67
N ASP A 15 11.03 1.52 -11.84
CA ASP A 15 10.41 1.76 -13.14
C ASP A 15 9.08 1.01 -13.36
N ASN A 16 8.77 0.00 -12.55
CA ASN A 16 7.52 -0.77 -12.58
C ASN A 16 6.48 -0.26 -11.58
N VAL A 17 6.74 0.83 -10.86
CA VAL A 17 5.78 1.40 -9.91
C VAL A 17 5.21 2.70 -10.47
N LEU A 18 3.88 2.76 -10.61
CA LEU A 18 3.17 4.00 -10.90
C LEU A 18 2.61 4.58 -9.61
N ILE A 19 3.09 5.78 -9.23
CA ILE A 19 2.51 6.55 -8.14
C ILE A 19 1.47 7.50 -8.72
N ARG A 20 0.26 7.50 -8.17
CA ARG A 20 -0.80 8.45 -8.56
C ARG A 20 -1.62 8.91 -7.36
N PRO A 21 -2.29 10.07 -7.46
CA PRO A 21 -3.30 10.45 -6.47
C PRO A 21 -4.36 9.37 -6.30
N THR A 22 -4.83 9.20 -5.08
CA THR A 22 -5.95 8.33 -4.76
C THR A 22 -7.26 8.83 -5.36
N THR A 23 -8.13 7.88 -5.71
CA THR A 23 -9.55 8.11 -6.00
C THR A 23 -10.40 7.38 -4.96
N SER A 24 -11.70 7.67 -4.92
CA SER A 24 -12.64 7.00 -4.00
C SER A 24 -12.65 5.48 -4.15
N THR A 25 -12.31 4.95 -5.33
CA THR A 25 -12.21 3.50 -5.59
C THR A 25 -11.04 2.83 -4.84
N ASN A 26 -10.13 3.61 -4.26
CA ASN A 26 -8.96 3.08 -3.55
C ASN A 26 -9.20 2.90 -2.04
N VAL A 27 -10.32 3.40 -1.50
CA VAL A 27 -10.60 3.37 -0.04
C VAL A 27 -10.58 1.95 0.52
N ASP A 28 -11.23 0.99 -0.13
CA ASP A 28 -11.28 -0.38 0.36
C ASP A 28 -9.89 -1.03 0.34
N GLY A 29 -9.10 -0.78 -0.72
CA GLY A 29 -7.73 -1.26 -0.84
C GLY A 29 -6.81 -0.69 0.25
N ILE A 30 -6.91 0.61 0.54
CA ILE A 30 -6.16 1.27 1.61
C ILE A 30 -6.54 0.69 2.97
N THR A 31 -7.84 0.56 3.24
CA THR A 31 -8.35 0.00 4.49
C THR A 31 -7.85 -1.43 4.71
N ASN A 32 -7.87 -2.26 3.66
CA ASN A 32 -7.36 -3.63 3.73
C ASN A 32 -5.85 -3.68 3.96
N CYS A 33 -5.09 -2.81 3.30
CA CYS A 33 -3.63 -2.70 3.49
C CYS A 33 -3.29 -2.33 4.95
N VAL A 34 -3.99 -1.33 5.51
CA VAL A 34 -3.77 -0.88 6.89
C VAL A 34 -4.17 -1.97 7.89
N ASN A 35 -5.30 -2.64 7.67
CA ASN A 35 -5.71 -3.78 8.49
C ASN A 35 -4.64 -4.89 8.48
N ALA A 36 -4.15 -5.27 7.30
CA ALA A 36 -3.10 -6.28 7.17
C ALA A 36 -1.79 -5.86 7.87
N ALA A 37 -1.45 -4.57 7.83
CA ALA A 37 -0.22 -4.05 8.42
C ALA A 37 -0.28 -3.87 9.94
N TYR A 38 -1.46 -3.62 10.52
CA TYR A 38 -1.56 -3.19 11.92
C TYR A 38 -2.40 -4.09 12.85
N THR A 39 -3.26 -4.98 12.33
CA THR A 39 -4.18 -5.76 13.17
C THR A 39 -3.46 -6.61 14.23
N HIS A 40 -2.28 -7.16 13.91
CA HIS A 40 -1.54 -8.01 14.85
C HIS A 40 -0.98 -7.26 16.06
N TYR A 41 -0.99 -5.93 16.04
CA TYR A 41 -0.58 -5.12 17.19
C TYR A 41 -1.72 -4.81 18.16
N VAL A 42 -2.98 -4.99 17.76
CA VAL A 42 -4.15 -4.60 18.56
C VAL A 42 -4.17 -5.33 19.91
N HIS A 43 -3.81 -6.62 19.94
CA HIS A 43 -3.79 -7.39 21.18
C HIS A 43 -2.66 -7.01 22.15
N ARG A 44 -1.73 -6.15 21.73
CA ARG A 44 -0.54 -5.76 22.52
C ARG A 44 -0.65 -4.34 23.07
N MET A 45 -1.72 -3.62 22.77
CA MET A 45 -1.89 -2.21 23.13
C MET A 45 -3.26 -1.97 23.75
N ASP A 46 -3.31 -1.06 24.72
CA ASP A 46 -4.57 -0.61 25.33
C ASP A 46 -5.41 0.23 24.36
N THR A 47 -4.75 0.87 23.39
CA THR A 47 -5.39 1.68 22.33
C THR A 47 -4.97 1.16 20.95
N PRO A 48 -5.91 1.00 20.00
CA PRO A 48 -5.55 0.64 18.63
C PRO A 48 -4.59 1.65 17.99
N PRO A 49 -3.67 1.18 17.12
CA PRO A 49 -2.83 2.07 16.29
C PRO A 49 -3.65 3.14 15.56
N GLY A 50 -3.13 4.37 15.54
CA GLY A 50 -3.75 5.52 14.86
C GLY A 50 -4.25 5.22 13.44
N PRO A 51 -3.47 4.54 12.57
CA PRO A 51 -3.93 4.19 11.23
C PRO A 51 -5.22 3.36 11.19
N LEU A 52 -5.46 2.48 12.17
CA LEU A 52 -6.71 1.71 12.24
C LEU A 52 -7.92 2.56 12.64
N LEU A 53 -7.70 3.81 13.09
CA LEU A 53 -8.73 4.75 13.52
C LEU A 53 -8.98 5.88 12.51
N ASP A 54 -8.18 5.96 11.45
CA ASP A 54 -8.27 7.02 10.44
C ASP A 54 -9.50 6.85 9.53
N ASP A 55 -10.08 7.98 9.12
CA ASP A 55 -11.14 8.01 8.09
C ASP A 55 -10.50 8.11 6.69
N TYR A 56 -10.28 6.95 6.06
CA TYR A 56 -9.69 6.90 4.73
C TYR A 56 -10.60 7.43 3.61
N LYS A 57 -11.93 7.49 3.81
CA LYS A 57 -12.80 8.18 2.85
C LYS A 57 -12.51 9.67 2.86
N ARG A 58 -12.40 10.24 4.06
CA ARG A 58 -12.04 11.65 4.24
C ARG A 58 -10.63 11.94 3.73
N ALA A 59 -9.63 11.15 4.11
CA ALA A 59 -8.24 11.33 3.69
C ALA A 59 -8.05 11.30 2.17
N VAL A 60 -8.78 10.43 1.47
CA VAL A 60 -8.80 10.37 0.00
C VAL A 60 -9.48 11.61 -0.59
N SER A 61 -10.60 12.06 -0.02
CA SER A 61 -11.34 13.23 -0.52
C SER A 61 -10.58 14.55 -0.33
N GLU A 62 -9.78 14.66 0.74
CA GLU A 62 -9.00 15.85 1.09
C GLU A 62 -7.63 15.91 0.39
N ARG A 63 -7.36 14.99 -0.57
CA ARG A 63 -6.15 14.90 -1.41
C ARG A 63 -4.83 14.62 -0.67
N GLN A 64 -4.86 14.16 0.58
CA GLN A 64 -3.64 13.88 1.36
C GLN A 64 -3.11 12.45 1.18
N THR A 65 -3.43 11.76 0.07
CA THR A 65 -3.05 10.35 -0.12
C THR A 65 -2.67 10.00 -1.56
N PHE A 66 -1.77 9.03 -1.70
CA PHE A 66 -1.25 8.50 -2.96
C PHE A 66 -1.24 6.97 -2.91
N VAL A 67 -1.37 6.33 -4.07
CA VAL A 67 -1.19 4.86 -4.21
C VAL A 67 -0.03 4.57 -5.14
N ALA A 68 0.69 3.50 -4.83
CA ALA A 68 1.68 2.87 -5.68
C ALA A 68 1.04 1.62 -6.32
N ILE A 69 1.11 1.51 -7.63
CA ILE A 69 0.57 0.38 -8.39
C ILE A 69 1.72 -0.26 -9.14
N ASN A 70 1.85 -1.58 -9.03
CA ASN A 70 2.74 -2.32 -9.91
C ASN A 70 2.16 -2.27 -11.32
N ARG A 71 2.93 -1.77 -12.29
CA ARG A 71 2.52 -1.64 -13.69
C ARG A 71 2.08 -2.97 -14.31
N ARG A 72 2.54 -4.10 -13.77
CA ARG A 72 2.13 -5.44 -14.21
C ARG A 72 0.72 -5.83 -13.77
N ASP A 73 0.19 -5.20 -12.71
CA ASP A 73 -1.18 -5.41 -12.20
C ASP A 73 -2.19 -4.42 -12.79
N GLY A 74 -1.71 -3.43 -13.56
CA GLY A 74 -2.50 -2.35 -14.15
C GLY A 74 -2.97 -2.60 -15.59
N VAL A 75 -2.77 -3.80 -16.14
CA VAL A 75 -3.23 -4.25 -17.46
C VAL A 75 -4.37 -5.25 -17.32
#